data_AF-A0A2S2DME4-F1
#
_entry.id   AF-A0A2S2DME4-F1
#
_cell.length_a   1.000
_cell.length_b   1.000
_cell.length_c   1.000
_cell.angle_alpha   90.00
_cell.angle_beta   90.00
_cell.angle_gamma   90.00
#
_symmetry.space_group_name_H-M   'P 1'
#
loop_
_entity.id
_entity.type
_entity.pdbx_description
1 polymer ?
#
loop_
_entity_poly.entity_id
_entity_poly.type
_entity_poly.pdbx_seq_one_letter_code
_entity_poly.pdbx_strand_id
1 'polypeptide(L)'
;MHPTSSNDASSRDAELADRIATLKNFHQFYRDSLSQPGKFPDIGAFPPDLIKWVTDRRNIDVPQLVEIIDSLPPSGLSPEHDLALRMAMFTILQANLASDYNNTYPNHTLPPDVIVNIKRSLGRILELHPTGDYIALCVQLLYRIKEIEEVLVLEESYPDMFARYPALQAIAGFIHAMLGNHGHALSWLEPLAHDPQNRNLPMVGLSVMTSQYFTGRTPEWPLSFSSLQDDPQALQGLIGQLPAIEIVEPLAATPRPVAFVACDTHYFMKHARYLACSLHATNAGKLDLHLHVYAPTPQVFAELAMLRQNLPGLAIGLSIEQGPMPAYRPASYFATVRFLRAYQVLRHYRCELCLMDADALFNGDWDVFARSLPADAELVLARSEASPFWERIVAGFAYCRPTPLAERFLARVAHFIVHNIAQNKLVWFTDQVALSVCDDQEMRDNPANPSIHRIDYRTVIDLQHTPDSLCWMVTTKKTGNADYDDARARLARRYTIG
;
A
#
# COMPACT_ATOMS: atom_id res chain seq x y z
N MET A 1 -44.22 -22.66 14.37
CA MET A 1 -43.15 -21.92 15.08
C MET A 1 -41.82 -22.40 14.53
N HIS A 2 -41.20 -21.62 13.64
CA HIS A 2 -39.83 -21.86 13.17
C HIS A 2 -38.86 -21.22 14.16
N PRO A 3 -37.86 -21.93 14.68
CA PRO A 3 -36.72 -21.33 15.34
C PRO A 3 -35.61 -21.14 14.29
N THR A 4 -35.54 -19.97 13.66
CA THR A 4 -34.47 -19.62 12.70
C THR A 4 -33.80 -18.27 12.99
N SER A 5 -34.07 -17.63 14.13
CA SER A 5 -33.50 -16.31 14.43
C SER A 5 -32.22 -16.31 15.27
N SER A 6 -31.91 -17.37 16.03
CA SER A 6 -30.74 -17.36 16.93
C SER A 6 -29.43 -17.79 16.27
N ASN A 7 -29.47 -18.71 15.30
CA ASN A 7 -28.26 -19.22 14.64
C ASN A 7 -27.64 -18.19 13.67
N ASP A 8 -28.49 -17.34 13.09
CA ASP A 8 -28.10 -16.38 12.06
C ASP A 8 -27.53 -15.06 12.65
N ALA A 9 -27.94 -14.70 13.87
CA ALA A 9 -27.35 -13.58 14.60
C ALA A 9 -25.93 -13.91 15.10
N SER A 10 -25.76 -15.11 15.70
CA SER A 10 -24.45 -15.57 16.18
C SER A 10 -23.41 -15.71 15.07
N SER A 11 -23.83 -16.07 13.84
CA SER A 11 -22.94 -16.16 12.68
C SER A 11 -22.49 -14.78 12.19
N ARG A 12 -23.40 -13.79 12.20
CA ARG A 12 -23.10 -12.42 11.80
C ARG A 12 -22.17 -11.71 12.78
N ASP A 13 -22.36 -11.92 14.07
CA ASP A 13 -21.50 -11.36 15.11
C ASP A 13 -20.07 -11.92 15.01
N ALA A 14 -19.93 -13.22 14.72
CA ALA A 14 -18.64 -13.85 14.50
C ALA A 14 -17.93 -13.32 13.24
N GLU A 15 -18.66 -13.10 12.14
CA GLU A 15 -18.10 -12.51 10.91
C GLU A 15 -17.65 -11.06 11.14
N LEU A 16 -18.44 -10.27 11.86
CA LEU A 16 -18.07 -8.90 12.20
C LEU A 16 -16.80 -8.86 13.07
N ALA A 17 -16.71 -9.73 14.08
CA ALA A 17 -15.53 -9.82 14.94
C ALA A 17 -14.26 -10.20 14.14
N ASP A 18 -14.36 -11.13 13.19
CA ASP A 18 -13.25 -11.52 12.32
C ASP A 18 -12.80 -10.37 11.39
N ARG A 19 -13.75 -9.63 10.82
CA ARG A 19 -13.46 -8.42 10.02
C ARG A 19 -12.79 -7.32 10.84
N ILE A 20 -13.23 -7.10 12.08
CA ILE A 20 -12.58 -6.15 13.00
C ILE A 20 -11.15 -6.61 13.33
N ALA A 21 -10.95 -7.89 13.63
CA ALA A 21 -9.61 -8.45 13.89
C ALA A 21 -8.68 -8.27 12.68
N THR A 22 -9.19 -8.50 11.47
CA THR A 22 -8.47 -8.27 10.21
C THR A 22 -8.10 -6.80 10.02
N LEU A 23 -9.04 -5.87 10.25
CA LEU A 23 -8.80 -4.43 10.17
C LEU A 23 -7.71 -3.96 11.16
N LYS A 24 -7.66 -4.53 12.38
CA LYS A 24 -6.60 -4.24 13.36
C LYS A 24 -5.21 -4.67 12.86
N ASN A 25 -5.15 -5.67 11.98
CA ASN A 25 -3.92 -6.17 11.39
C ASN A 25 -3.46 -5.39 10.16
N PHE A 26 -4.28 -4.46 9.64
CA PHE A 26 -3.85 -3.59 8.56
C PHE A 26 -2.64 -2.73 8.97
N HIS A 27 -1.82 -2.41 7.97
CA HIS A 27 -0.62 -1.59 8.13
C HIS A 27 -0.92 -0.27 8.87
N GLN A 28 -0.01 0.14 9.75
CA GLN A 28 -0.21 1.35 10.58
C GLN A 28 -0.39 2.63 9.75
N PHE A 29 0.23 2.68 8.59
CA PHE A 29 0.09 3.75 7.60
C PHE A 29 -1.36 4.25 7.38
N TYR A 30 -2.38 3.39 7.35
CA TYR A 30 -3.76 3.85 7.13
C TYR A 30 -4.31 4.62 8.34
N ARG A 31 -4.02 4.12 9.55
CA ARG A 31 -4.38 4.79 10.80
C ARG A 31 -3.67 6.12 10.91
N ASP A 32 -2.41 6.17 10.54
CA ASP A 32 -1.62 7.39 10.50
C ASP A 32 -2.15 8.34 9.40
N SER A 33 -2.58 7.85 8.24
CA SER A 33 -3.10 8.74 7.20
C SER A 33 -4.39 9.45 7.61
N LEU A 34 -5.22 8.83 8.44
CA LEU A 34 -6.55 9.34 8.82
C LEU A 34 -6.60 10.01 10.19
N SER A 35 -5.67 9.71 11.10
CA SER A 35 -5.62 10.29 12.46
C SER A 35 -4.76 11.56 12.55
N GLN A 36 -4.85 12.47 11.59
CA GLN A 36 -4.12 13.75 11.64
C GLN A 36 -5.00 14.85 12.26
N PRO A 37 -4.64 15.43 13.42
CA PRO A 37 -5.46 16.46 14.03
C PRO A 37 -5.47 17.71 13.13
N GLY A 38 -6.54 17.91 12.37
CA GLY A 38 -6.72 19.12 11.55
C GLY A 38 -7.05 20.35 12.40
N LYS A 39 -7.84 20.15 13.46
CA LYS A 39 -8.15 21.15 14.49
C LYS A 39 -7.71 20.60 15.84
N PHE A 40 -6.93 21.40 16.57
CA PHE A 40 -6.47 21.07 17.92
C PHE A 40 -7.34 21.79 18.96
N PRO A 41 -7.52 21.23 20.17
CA PRO A 41 -8.13 21.97 21.29
C PRO A 41 -7.44 23.31 21.55
N ASP A 42 -8.16 24.26 22.15
CA ASP A 42 -7.60 25.57 22.49
C ASP A 42 -6.40 25.43 23.44
N ILE A 43 -5.33 26.15 23.12
CA ILE A 43 -4.02 26.05 23.75
C ILE A 43 -3.68 27.24 24.65
N GLY A 44 -4.60 28.21 24.74
CA GLY A 44 -4.38 29.46 25.45
C GLY A 44 -3.16 30.21 24.90
N ALA A 45 -2.28 30.64 25.80
CA ALA A 45 -1.08 31.41 25.50
C ALA A 45 0.12 30.55 25.05
N PHE A 46 -0.01 29.22 24.97
CA PHE A 46 1.08 28.38 24.48
C PHE A 46 1.38 28.63 22.99
N PRO A 47 2.66 28.53 22.58
CA PRO A 47 3.05 28.80 21.20
C PRO A 47 2.55 27.69 20.27
N PRO A 48 2.08 28.02 19.05
CA PRO A 48 1.63 27.02 18.07
C PRO A 48 2.70 25.96 17.71
N ASP A 49 3.98 26.31 17.80
CA ASP A 49 5.08 25.39 17.52
C ASP A 49 5.18 24.25 18.54
N LEU A 50 4.71 24.44 19.78
CA LEU A 50 4.55 23.35 20.75
C LEU A 50 3.60 22.28 20.21
N ILE A 51 2.48 22.69 19.63
CA ILE A 51 1.50 21.74 19.08
C ILE A 51 2.04 21.04 17.84
N LYS A 52 2.76 21.76 16.97
CA LYS A 52 3.43 21.12 15.83
C LYS A 52 4.40 20.05 16.31
N TRP A 53 5.16 20.32 17.38
CA TRP A 53 6.08 19.36 17.96
C TRP A 53 5.34 18.17 18.59
N VAL A 54 4.31 18.41 19.41
CA VAL A 54 3.51 17.34 20.05
C VAL A 54 2.81 16.45 19.02
N THR A 55 2.27 17.04 17.97
CA THR A 55 1.50 16.32 16.93
C THR A 55 2.37 15.69 15.85
N ASP A 56 3.68 16.02 15.79
CA ASP A 56 4.64 15.29 14.97
C ASP A 56 4.81 13.88 15.53
N ARG A 57 4.42 12.90 14.72
CA ARG A 57 4.37 11.49 15.12
C ARG A 57 5.72 10.86 15.39
N ARG A 58 6.81 11.51 15.02
CA ARG A 58 8.17 11.06 15.35
C ARG A 58 8.52 11.35 16.81
N ASN A 59 7.78 12.25 17.47
CA ASN A 59 8.06 12.66 18.83
C ASN A 59 7.32 11.76 19.83
N ILE A 60 8.12 11.13 20.70
CA ILE A 60 7.70 10.27 21.82
C ILE A 60 8.38 10.69 23.13
N ASP A 61 9.12 11.80 23.13
CA ASP A 61 9.98 12.24 24.24
C ASP A 61 9.17 12.98 25.32
N VAL A 62 8.64 12.22 26.27
CA VAL A 62 7.87 12.77 27.39
C VAL A 62 8.73 13.69 28.29
N PRO A 63 9.96 13.33 28.69
CA PRO A 63 10.83 14.24 29.43
C PRO A 63 11.03 15.60 28.76
N GLN A 64 11.31 15.60 27.44
CA GLN A 64 11.49 16.85 26.71
C GLN A 64 10.22 17.70 26.69
N LEU A 65 9.03 17.08 26.58
CA LEU A 65 7.76 17.80 26.66
C LEU A 65 7.60 18.51 28.02
N VAL A 66 7.99 17.85 29.12
CA VAL A 66 7.97 18.46 30.47
C VAL A 66 8.88 19.69 30.50
N GLU A 67 10.12 19.57 30.04
CA GLU A 67 11.07 20.69 29.99
C GLU A 67 10.55 21.87 29.16
N ILE A 68 9.95 21.59 28.00
CA ILE A 68 9.36 22.63 27.14
C ILE A 68 8.22 23.31 27.88
N ILE A 69 7.27 22.56 28.45
CA ILE A 69 6.11 23.14 29.14
C ILE A 69 6.54 23.97 30.36
N ASP A 70 7.49 23.48 31.15
CA ASP A 70 7.98 24.18 32.35
C ASP A 70 8.74 25.47 32.02
N SER A 71 9.29 25.57 30.79
CA SER A 71 9.95 26.79 30.30
C SER A 71 8.97 27.87 29.81
N LEU A 72 7.69 27.53 29.60
CA LEU A 72 6.69 28.42 29.04
C LEU A 72 5.89 29.16 30.12
N PRO A 73 5.37 30.36 29.82
CA PRO A 73 4.44 31.04 30.72
C PRO A 73 3.14 30.23 30.86
N PRO A 74 2.33 30.48 31.92
CA PRO A 74 1.04 29.83 32.10
C PRO A 74 0.14 29.99 30.86
N SER A 75 -0.60 28.94 30.50
CA SER A 75 -1.50 28.94 29.34
C SER A 75 -2.63 29.97 29.45
N GLY A 76 -3.00 30.39 30.66
CA GLY A 76 -4.13 31.29 30.90
C GLY A 76 -5.50 30.61 30.76
N LEU A 77 -5.54 29.29 30.55
CA LEU A 77 -6.76 28.50 30.54
C LEU A 77 -7.29 28.26 31.97
N SER A 78 -8.54 27.82 32.09
CA SER A 78 -9.06 27.36 33.39
C SER A 78 -8.24 26.17 33.91
N PRO A 79 -8.15 25.95 35.23
CA PRO A 79 -7.35 24.85 35.77
C PRO A 79 -7.70 23.47 35.21
N GLU A 80 -9.00 23.20 34.98
CA GLU A 80 -9.49 21.96 34.41
C GLU A 80 -9.09 21.81 32.94
N HIS A 81 -9.18 22.90 32.17
CA HIS A 81 -8.81 22.90 30.75
C HIS A 81 -7.30 22.82 30.56
N ASP A 82 -6.50 23.53 31.36
CA ASP A 82 -5.03 23.43 31.34
C ASP A 82 -4.56 22.00 31.67
N LEU A 83 -5.19 21.36 32.67
CA LEU A 83 -4.90 19.97 32.99
C LEU A 83 -5.28 19.02 31.85
N ALA A 84 -6.47 19.19 31.26
CA ALA A 84 -6.91 18.39 30.10
C ALA A 84 -5.96 18.55 28.90
N LEU A 85 -5.50 19.77 28.62
CA LEU A 85 -4.54 20.08 27.56
C LEU A 85 -3.20 19.38 27.79
N ARG A 86 -2.64 19.48 29.00
CA ARG A 86 -1.39 18.80 29.36
C ARG A 86 -1.52 17.29 29.23
N MET A 87 -2.59 16.71 29.78
CA MET A 87 -2.88 15.28 29.65
C MET A 87 -2.99 14.86 28.19
N ALA A 88 -3.66 15.65 27.34
CA ALA A 88 -3.77 15.40 25.92
C ALA A 88 -2.40 15.38 25.23
N MET A 89 -1.52 16.35 25.51
CA MET A 89 -0.17 16.38 24.94
C MET A 89 0.64 15.12 25.33
N PHE A 90 0.64 14.72 26.60
CA PHE A 90 1.32 13.49 27.03
C PHE A 90 0.71 12.23 26.38
N THR A 91 -0.61 12.20 26.25
CA THR A 91 -1.31 11.05 25.65
C THR A 91 -1.03 10.92 24.16
N ILE A 92 -0.88 12.05 23.45
CA ILE A 92 -0.47 12.05 22.03
C ILE A 92 0.91 11.40 21.88
N LEU A 93 1.89 11.78 22.70
CA LEU A 93 3.24 11.19 22.65
C LEU A 93 3.21 9.68 22.93
N GLN A 94 2.40 9.22 23.89
CA GLN A 94 2.23 7.79 24.15
C GLN A 94 1.58 7.07 22.96
N ALA A 95 0.54 7.66 22.35
CA ALA A 95 -0.10 7.10 21.17
C ALA A 95 0.81 7.12 19.94
N ASN A 96 1.77 8.07 19.86
CA ASN A 96 2.78 8.11 18.81
C ASN A 96 3.71 6.89 18.84
N LEU A 97 3.85 6.17 19.97
CA LEU A 97 4.56 4.88 19.99
C LEU A 97 3.99 3.86 19.02
N ALA A 98 2.69 3.96 18.68
CA ALA A 98 2.05 3.10 17.68
C ALA A 98 2.34 3.53 16.23
N SER A 99 2.88 4.72 15.99
CA SER A 99 3.12 5.30 14.66
C SER A 99 4.11 4.47 13.83
N ASP A 100 3.89 4.45 12.52
CA ASP A 100 4.75 3.75 11.55
C ASP A 100 6.20 4.28 11.57
N TYR A 101 6.39 5.55 11.96
CA TYR A 101 7.73 6.14 12.11
C TYR A 101 8.55 5.55 13.25
N ASN A 102 7.89 5.17 14.36
CA ASN A 102 8.59 4.80 15.58
C ASN A 102 8.88 3.31 15.63
N ASN A 103 8.04 2.47 15.01
CA ASN A 103 8.25 1.02 14.77
C ASN A 103 9.07 0.31 15.86
N THR A 104 8.83 0.68 17.12
CA THR A 104 9.67 0.28 18.26
C THR A 104 9.35 -1.15 18.69
N TYR A 105 8.21 -1.66 18.24
CA TYR A 105 7.73 -3.00 18.50
C TYR A 105 7.58 -3.75 17.17
N PRO A 106 8.57 -4.59 16.78
CA PRO A 106 8.44 -5.45 15.61
C PRO A 106 7.21 -6.36 15.82
N ASN A 107 6.29 -6.38 14.85
CA ASN A 107 5.05 -7.17 14.87
C ASN A 107 3.96 -6.74 15.89
N HIS A 108 3.69 -5.43 15.95
CA HIS A 108 2.35 -4.85 16.13
C HIS A 108 1.51 -5.28 17.35
N THR A 109 1.59 -4.48 18.43
CA THR A 109 0.50 -3.84 19.21
C THR A 109 1.18 -3.13 20.38
N LEU A 110 0.69 -1.95 20.80
CA LEU A 110 1.23 -1.33 22.01
C LEU A 110 1.06 -2.30 23.20
N PRO A 111 1.98 -2.29 24.18
CA PRO A 111 1.79 -3.10 25.38
C PRO A 111 0.40 -2.84 25.99
N PRO A 112 -0.33 -3.87 26.45
CA PRO A 112 -1.70 -3.70 26.96
C PRO A 112 -1.81 -2.62 28.05
N ASP A 113 -0.82 -2.52 28.93
CA ASP A 113 -0.79 -1.49 29.99
C ASP A 113 -0.68 -0.07 29.41
N VAL A 114 0.03 0.11 28.31
CA VAL A 114 0.13 1.41 27.61
C VAL A 114 -1.23 1.76 27.00
N ILE A 115 -1.91 0.81 26.37
CA ILE A 115 -3.27 1.00 25.83
C ILE A 115 -4.24 1.41 26.95
N VAL A 116 -4.24 0.67 28.08
CA VAL A 116 -5.08 0.99 29.24
C VAL A 116 -4.79 2.38 29.78
N ASN A 117 -3.52 2.77 29.88
CA ASN A 117 -3.13 4.10 30.34
C ASN A 117 -3.59 5.21 29.39
N ILE A 118 -3.44 5.01 28.08
CA ILE A 118 -3.95 5.94 27.07
C ILE A 118 -5.47 6.08 27.23
N LYS A 119 -6.23 4.97 27.25
CA LYS A 119 -7.70 5.00 27.40
C LYS A 119 -8.14 5.71 28.67
N ARG A 120 -7.49 5.44 29.80
CA ARG A 120 -7.78 6.12 31.08
C ARG A 120 -7.52 7.63 30.98
N SER A 121 -6.42 8.03 30.34
CA SER A 121 -6.10 9.43 30.13
C SER A 121 -7.13 10.13 29.24
N LEU A 122 -7.54 9.49 28.13
CA LEU A 122 -8.59 10.00 27.23
C LEU A 122 -9.93 10.17 27.97
N GLY A 123 -10.34 9.18 28.76
CA GLY A 123 -11.53 9.30 29.60
C GLY A 123 -11.46 10.49 30.54
N ARG A 124 -10.32 10.67 31.23
CA ARG A 124 -10.11 11.78 32.15
C ARG A 124 -10.08 13.15 31.46
N ILE A 125 -9.52 13.25 30.25
CA ILE A 125 -9.53 14.48 29.44
C ILE A 125 -10.98 14.89 29.15
N LEU A 126 -11.83 13.95 28.77
CA LEU A 126 -13.24 14.22 28.48
C LEU A 126 -14.05 14.53 29.74
N GLU A 127 -13.73 13.94 30.90
CA GLU A 127 -14.33 14.32 32.19
C GLU A 127 -14.00 15.78 32.58
N LEU A 128 -12.77 16.22 32.32
CA LEU A 128 -12.30 17.56 32.67
C LEU A 128 -12.81 18.64 31.72
N HIS A 129 -12.86 18.35 30.41
CA HIS A 129 -13.22 19.36 29.41
C HIS A 129 -13.86 18.74 28.14
N PRO A 130 -15.16 18.36 28.19
CA PRO A 130 -15.84 17.61 27.13
C PRO A 130 -16.24 18.48 25.92
N THR A 131 -15.26 19.05 25.22
CA THR A 131 -15.54 19.79 23.96
C THR A 131 -15.42 18.88 22.74
N GLY A 132 -16.07 19.27 21.65
CA GLY A 132 -15.98 18.55 20.38
C GLY A 132 -14.52 18.36 19.90
N ASP A 133 -13.64 19.34 20.15
CA ASP A 133 -12.24 19.25 19.74
C ASP A 133 -11.48 18.17 20.53
N TYR A 134 -11.77 18.01 21.83
CA TYR A 134 -11.21 16.90 22.63
C TYR A 134 -11.83 15.55 22.26
N ILE A 135 -13.13 15.48 21.97
CA ILE A 135 -13.77 14.24 21.50
C ILE A 135 -13.12 13.80 20.18
N ALA A 136 -12.96 14.72 19.23
CA ALA A 136 -12.34 14.43 17.95
C ALA A 136 -10.89 13.99 18.09
N LEU A 137 -10.12 14.59 19.01
CA LEU A 137 -8.77 14.13 19.35
C LEU A 137 -8.80 12.72 19.93
N CYS A 138 -9.70 12.44 20.89
CA CYS A 138 -9.79 11.14 21.54
C CYS A 138 -10.11 10.02 20.54
N VAL A 139 -11.08 10.21 19.64
CA VAL A 139 -11.43 9.22 18.60
C VAL A 139 -10.23 8.95 17.69
N GLN A 140 -9.52 10.00 17.25
CA GLN A 140 -8.33 9.83 16.42
C GLN A 140 -7.22 9.05 17.12
N LEU A 141 -7.03 9.27 18.43
CA LEU A 141 -6.02 8.55 19.22
C LEU A 141 -6.42 7.09 19.43
N LEU A 142 -7.69 6.79 19.78
CA LEU A 142 -8.22 5.42 19.87
C LEU A 142 -8.04 4.66 18.55
N TYR A 143 -8.43 5.29 17.44
CA TYR A 143 -8.24 4.73 16.11
C TYR A 143 -6.76 4.43 15.82
N ARG A 144 -5.85 5.36 16.15
CA ARG A 144 -4.40 5.18 15.96
C ARG A 144 -3.84 3.97 16.69
N ILE A 145 -4.30 3.72 17.91
CA ILE A 145 -3.84 2.61 18.76
C ILE A 145 -4.63 1.32 18.57
N LYS A 146 -5.46 1.22 17.52
CA LYS A 146 -6.24 0.03 17.14
C LYS A 146 -7.45 -0.30 18.03
N GLU A 147 -7.94 0.65 18.81
CA GLU A 147 -9.18 0.50 19.61
C GLU A 147 -10.40 0.79 18.71
N ILE A 148 -10.67 -0.09 17.75
CA ILE A 148 -11.68 0.09 16.69
C ILE A 148 -13.10 -0.01 17.26
N GLU A 149 -13.33 -0.95 18.17
CA GLU A 149 -14.62 -1.19 18.82
C GLU A 149 -15.06 0.05 19.61
N GLU A 150 -14.15 0.68 20.33
CA GLU A 150 -14.39 1.91 21.06
C GLU A 150 -14.74 3.07 20.12
N VAL A 151 -14.09 3.15 18.96
CA VAL A 151 -14.42 4.15 17.94
C VAL A 151 -15.84 3.94 17.41
N LEU A 152 -16.24 2.69 17.14
CA LEU A 152 -17.61 2.36 16.71
C LEU A 152 -18.65 2.70 17.78
N VAL A 153 -18.39 2.37 19.05
CA VAL A 153 -19.28 2.75 20.16
C VAL A 153 -19.44 4.27 20.27
N LEU A 154 -18.37 5.03 20.06
CA LEU A 154 -18.42 6.50 20.08
C LEU A 154 -19.15 7.07 18.85
N GLU A 155 -19.02 6.44 17.69
CA GLU A 155 -19.74 6.81 16.47
C GLU A 155 -21.25 6.64 16.66
N GLU A 156 -21.68 5.48 17.14
CA GLU A 156 -23.09 5.20 17.45
C GLU A 156 -23.65 6.13 18.54
N SER A 157 -22.84 6.47 19.55
CA SER A 157 -23.28 7.31 20.67
C SER A 157 -23.34 8.80 20.32
N TYR A 158 -22.52 9.27 19.36
CA TYR A 158 -22.36 10.69 19.04
C TYR A 158 -22.31 10.97 17.52
N PRO A 159 -23.32 10.55 16.73
CA PRO A 159 -23.29 10.66 15.27
C PRO A 159 -23.22 12.11 14.79
N ASP A 160 -23.90 13.04 15.47
CA ASP A 160 -23.86 14.48 15.16
C ASP A 160 -22.46 15.08 15.32
N MET A 161 -21.65 14.52 16.21
CA MET A 161 -20.27 14.95 16.43
C MET A 161 -19.41 14.41 15.28
N PHE A 162 -19.54 13.13 14.93
CA PHE A 162 -18.85 12.56 13.77
C PHE A 162 -19.16 13.35 12.49
N ALA A 163 -20.42 13.76 12.28
CA ALA A 163 -20.83 14.55 11.12
C ALA A 163 -20.21 15.97 11.06
N ARG A 164 -19.80 16.54 12.19
CA ARG A 164 -19.20 17.88 12.26
C ARG A 164 -17.70 17.91 11.97
N TYR A 165 -17.00 16.80 12.19
CA TYR A 165 -15.54 16.74 12.12
C TYR A 165 -15.08 15.88 10.93
N PRO A 166 -14.48 16.47 9.88
CA PRO A 166 -14.05 15.73 8.69
C PRO A 166 -13.14 14.52 8.96
N ALA A 167 -12.24 14.64 9.94
CA ALA A 167 -11.36 13.55 10.34
C ALA A 167 -12.15 12.34 10.88
N LEU A 168 -13.27 12.58 11.58
CA LEU A 168 -14.08 11.52 12.15
C LEU A 168 -14.98 10.87 11.10
N GLN A 169 -15.55 11.67 10.19
CA GLN A 169 -16.21 11.15 8.99
C GLN A 169 -15.27 10.24 8.19
N ALA A 170 -14.01 10.65 8.03
CA ALA A 170 -13.01 9.87 7.31
C ALA A 170 -12.67 8.55 8.02
N ILE A 171 -12.51 8.58 9.35
CA ILE A 171 -12.26 7.38 10.17
C ILE A 171 -13.46 6.43 10.13
N ALA A 172 -14.66 6.90 10.43
CA ALA A 172 -15.87 6.08 10.42
C ALA A 172 -16.11 5.50 9.01
N GLY A 173 -16.06 6.35 8.00
CA GLY A 173 -16.19 5.95 6.60
C GLY A 173 -15.19 4.87 6.19
N PHE A 174 -13.92 5.02 6.57
CA PHE A 174 -12.90 4.00 6.32
C PHE A 174 -13.20 2.68 7.05
N ILE A 175 -13.51 2.73 8.35
CA ILE A 175 -13.84 1.54 9.15
C ILE A 175 -15.00 0.78 8.49
N HIS A 176 -16.11 1.45 8.21
CA HIS A 176 -17.28 0.80 7.59
C HIS A 176 -17.00 0.28 6.18
N ALA A 177 -16.16 0.96 5.39
CA ALA A 177 -15.75 0.47 4.08
C ALA A 177 -14.98 -0.85 4.21
N MET A 178 -14.09 -0.97 5.20
CA MET A 178 -13.29 -2.17 5.43
C MET A 178 -14.09 -3.30 6.09
N LEU A 179 -15.11 -2.97 6.88
CA LEU A 179 -16.08 -3.94 7.40
C LEU A 179 -17.09 -4.40 6.34
N GLY A 180 -17.06 -3.84 5.12
CA GLY A 180 -17.97 -4.18 4.02
C GLY A 180 -19.36 -3.56 4.12
N ASN A 181 -19.60 -2.66 5.08
CA ASN A 181 -20.82 -1.87 5.17
C ASN A 181 -20.72 -0.64 4.25
N HIS A 182 -20.61 -0.88 2.95
CA HIS A 182 -20.29 0.16 1.96
C HIS A 182 -21.34 1.26 1.85
N GLY A 183 -22.63 0.94 2.05
CA GLY A 183 -23.70 1.94 2.05
C GLY A 183 -23.54 2.94 3.21
N HIS A 184 -23.25 2.44 4.40
CA HIS A 184 -23.01 3.28 5.58
C HIS A 184 -21.64 3.99 5.52
N ALA A 185 -20.64 3.37 4.91
CA ALA A 185 -19.38 4.04 4.60
C ALA A 185 -19.62 5.29 3.74
N LEU A 186 -20.45 5.17 2.70
CA LEU A 186 -20.75 6.29 1.80
C LEU A 186 -21.48 7.44 2.50
N SER A 187 -22.36 7.19 3.49
CA SER A 187 -23.00 8.29 4.23
C SER A 187 -22.01 9.16 4.99
N TRP A 188 -20.86 8.61 5.38
CA TRP A 188 -19.77 9.38 5.99
C TRP A 188 -18.82 10.00 4.96
N LEU A 189 -18.53 9.28 3.87
CA LEU A 189 -17.47 9.67 2.94
C LEU A 189 -17.94 10.61 1.82
N GLU A 190 -19.20 10.55 1.39
CA GLU A 190 -19.71 11.40 0.31
C GLU A 190 -19.63 12.90 0.65
N PRO A 191 -19.98 13.38 1.86
CA PRO A 191 -19.78 14.79 2.23
C PRO A 191 -18.34 15.26 2.03
N LEU A 192 -17.35 14.42 2.39
CA LEU A 192 -15.94 14.71 2.21
C LEU A 192 -15.53 14.76 0.73
N ALA A 193 -16.08 13.86 -0.09
CA ALA A 193 -15.78 13.82 -1.52
C ALA A 193 -16.31 15.05 -2.28
N HIS A 194 -17.38 15.68 -1.79
CA HIS A 194 -17.93 16.89 -2.40
C HIS A 194 -17.19 18.17 -2.00
N ASP A 195 -16.47 18.17 -0.87
CA ASP A 195 -15.68 19.31 -0.41
C ASP A 195 -14.26 19.30 -1.01
N PRO A 196 -13.90 20.28 -1.87
CA PRO A 196 -12.56 20.36 -2.45
C PRO A 196 -11.42 20.43 -1.44
N GLN A 197 -11.65 20.96 -0.23
CA GLN A 197 -10.62 21.06 0.81
C GLN A 197 -10.26 19.68 1.38
N ASN A 198 -11.24 18.76 1.42
CA ASN A 198 -11.10 17.42 1.97
C ASN A 198 -10.61 16.38 0.94
N ARG A 199 -10.65 16.70 -0.36
CA ARG A 199 -10.12 15.85 -1.46
C ARG A 199 -8.61 15.61 -1.40
N ASN A 200 -7.90 16.32 -0.52
CA ASN A 200 -6.47 16.11 -0.30
C ASN A 200 -6.15 14.89 0.59
N LEU A 201 -7.16 14.22 1.17
CA LEU A 201 -7.00 13.02 1.98
C LEU A 201 -7.01 11.76 1.07
N PRO A 202 -5.85 11.14 0.76
CA PRO A 202 -5.78 10.10 -0.28
C PRO A 202 -6.61 8.86 0.07
N MET A 203 -6.71 8.52 1.37
CA MET A 203 -7.46 7.35 1.84
C MET A 203 -8.97 7.54 1.77
N VAL A 204 -9.46 8.79 1.85
CA VAL A 204 -10.90 9.08 1.65
C VAL A 204 -11.29 8.72 0.22
N GLY A 205 -10.48 9.12 -0.76
CA GLY A 205 -10.73 8.79 -2.16
C GLY A 205 -10.81 7.30 -2.42
N LEU A 206 -9.81 6.54 -1.98
CA LEU A 206 -9.81 5.09 -2.19
C LEU A 206 -10.98 4.40 -1.47
N SER A 207 -11.40 4.90 -0.30
CA SER A 207 -12.56 4.38 0.44
C SER A 207 -13.88 4.68 -0.25
N VAL A 208 -14.06 5.90 -0.80
CA VAL A 208 -15.23 6.30 -1.60
C VAL A 208 -15.34 5.40 -2.83
N MET A 209 -14.25 5.31 -3.60
CA MET A 209 -14.17 4.51 -4.81
C MET A 209 -14.50 3.03 -4.52
N THR A 210 -13.89 2.46 -3.49
CA THR A 210 -14.17 1.07 -3.08
C THR A 210 -15.64 0.87 -2.73
N SER A 211 -16.21 1.78 -1.93
CA SER A 211 -17.60 1.65 -1.49
C SER A 211 -18.60 1.88 -2.63
N GLN A 212 -18.32 2.81 -3.55
CA GLN A 212 -19.10 2.98 -4.78
C GLN A 212 -19.07 1.71 -5.64
N TYR A 213 -17.89 1.11 -5.84
CA TYR A 213 -17.75 -0.12 -6.62
C TYR A 213 -18.57 -1.28 -6.05
N PHE A 214 -18.50 -1.53 -4.74
CA PHE A 214 -19.24 -2.62 -4.10
C PHE A 214 -20.74 -2.34 -3.92
N THR A 215 -21.18 -1.08 -4.06
CA THR A 215 -22.61 -0.74 -4.14
C THR A 215 -23.16 -0.75 -5.56
N GLY A 216 -22.36 -1.18 -6.54
CA GLY A 216 -22.76 -1.29 -7.94
C GLY A 216 -22.73 0.03 -8.72
N ARG A 217 -22.20 1.11 -8.13
CA ARG A 217 -21.95 2.38 -8.83
C ARG A 217 -20.62 2.27 -9.59
N THR A 218 -20.43 3.10 -10.62
CA THR A 218 -19.14 3.26 -11.31
C THR A 218 -18.35 4.39 -10.66
N PRO A 219 -17.23 4.11 -9.96
CA PRO A 219 -16.38 5.16 -9.41
C PRO A 219 -15.84 6.10 -10.48
N GLU A 220 -15.81 7.39 -10.16
CA GLU A 220 -15.21 8.44 -10.99
C GLU A 220 -14.09 9.22 -10.30
N TRP A 221 -13.90 9.02 -8.99
CA TRP A 221 -12.88 9.67 -8.17
C TRP A 221 -12.41 8.72 -7.05
N PRO A 222 -11.09 8.67 -6.73
CA PRO A 222 -10.01 9.40 -7.38
C PRO A 222 -9.62 8.79 -8.74
N LEU A 223 -10.04 7.55 -9.00
CA LEU A 223 -9.85 6.83 -10.26
C LEU A 223 -11.22 6.62 -10.93
N SER A 224 -11.26 6.63 -12.25
CA SER A 224 -12.42 6.19 -13.03
C SER A 224 -12.36 4.70 -13.29
N PHE A 225 -13.50 4.05 -13.12
CA PHE A 225 -13.70 2.63 -13.39
C PHE A 225 -14.44 2.40 -14.73
N SER A 226 -14.71 3.45 -15.52
CA SER A 226 -15.42 3.30 -16.80
C SER A 226 -14.66 2.40 -17.78
N SER A 227 -13.32 2.38 -17.71
CA SER A 227 -12.47 1.51 -18.53
C SER A 227 -12.75 0.01 -18.36
N LEU A 228 -13.39 -0.39 -17.26
CA LEU A 228 -13.78 -1.78 -17.01
C LEU A 228 -14.96 -2.24 -17.88
N GLN A 229 -15.68 -1.28 -18.47
CA GLN A 229 -16.81 -1.50 -19.38
C GLN A 229 -16.43 -1.20 -20.84
N ASP A 230 -15.32 -0.50 -21.05
CA ASP A 230 -14.86 -0.03 -22.36
C ASP A 230 -14.21 -1.16 -23.21
N ASP A 231 -14.32 -1.02 -24.53
CA ASP A 231 -13.76 -1.97 -25.51
C ASP A 231 -12.23 -2.02 -25.44
N PRO A 232 -11.61 -3.22 -25.33
CA PRO A 232 -10.17 -3.42 -25.51
C PRO A 232 -9.55 -2.79 -26.76
N GLN A 233 -10.31 -2.48 -27.81
CA GLN A 233 -9.81 -1.72 -28.97
C GLN A 233 -9.32 -0.31 -28.60
N ALA A 234 -9.91 0.32 -27.58
CA ALA A 234 -9.47 1.63 -27.09
C ALA A 234 -8.05 1.61 -26.50
N LEU A 235 -7.60 0.45 -25.99
CA LEU A 235 -6.28 0.27 -25.40
C LEU A 235 -5.16 0.69 -26.35
N GLN A 236 -5.21 0.30 -27.62
CA GLN A 236 -4.13 0.61 -28.58
C GLN A 236 -4.01 2.11 -28.85
N GLY A 237 -5.15 2.82 -28.96
CA GLY A 237 -5.17 4.26 -29.12
C GLY A 237 -4.61 5.00 -27.90
N LEU A 238 -4.91 4.52 -26.69
CA LEU A 238 -4.40 5.09 -25.45
C LEU A 238 -2.90 4.80 -25.24
N ILE A 239 -2.44 3.60 -25.58
CA ILE A 239 -1.00 3.26 -25.53
C ILE A 239 -0.20 4.21 -26.43
N GLY A 240 -0.73 4.56 -27.60
CA GLY A 240 -0.08 5.49 -28.53
C GLY A 240 0.11 6.92 -28.00
N GLN A 241 -0.55 7.28 -26.89
CA GLN A 241 -0.40 8.59 -26.23
C GLN A 241 0.74 8.59 -25.20
N LEU A 242 1.23 7.43 -24.81
CA LEU A 242 2.38 7.29 -23.92
C LEU A 242 3.67 7.15 -24.74
N PRO A 243 4.83 7.49 -24.16
CA PRO A 243 6.09 7.25 -24.85
C PRO A 243 6.24 5.76 -25.21
N ALA A 244 6.80 5.50 -26.39
CA ALA A 244 6.89 4.15 -26.93
C ALA A 244 7.93 3.32 -26.15
N ILE A 245 7.64 2.02 -25.99
CA ILE A 245 8.62 1.05 -25.53
C ILE A 245 9.56 0.71 -26.69
N GLU A 246 10.87 0.77 -26.44
CA GLU A 246 11.90 0.35 -27.39
C GLU A 246 12.66 -0.84 -26.79
N ILE A 247 12.57 -2.00 -27.44
CA ILE A 247 13.36 -3.18 -27.05
C ILE A 247 14.72 -3.07 -27.75
N VAL A 248 15.71 -2.56 -27.03
CA VAL A 248 17.03 -2.27 -27.57
C VAL A 248 17.95 -3.49 -27.58
N GLU A 249 17.78 -4.39 -26.61
CA GLU A 249 18.59 -5.60 -26.49
C GLU A 249 17.65 -6.76 -26.14
N PRO A 250 17.07 -7.42 -27.14
CA PRO A 250 16.12 -8.50 -26.91
C PRO A 250 16.82 -9.73 -26.32
N LEU A 251 16.06 -10.51 -25.56
CA LEU A 251 16.44 -11.87 -25.21
C LEU A 251 16.42 -12.79 -26.46
N ALA A 252 16.84 -14.04 -26.28
CA ALA A 252 16.68 -15.06 -27.31
C ALA A 252 15.20 -15.20 -27.75
N ALA A 253 14.98 -15.68 -28.98
CA ALA A 253 13.62 -15.83 -29.53
C ALA A 253 12.71 -16.75 -28.70
N THR A 254 13.30 -17.67 -27.94
CA THR A 254 12.62 -18.53 -26.97
C THR A 254 13.38 -18.44 -25.65
N PRO A 255 13.15 -17.37 -24.85
CA PRO A 255 13.83 -17.23 -23.59
C PRO A 255 13.31 -18.27 -22.58
N ARG A 256 14.09 -18.47 -21.52
CA ARG A 256 13.59 -19.15 -20.31
C ARG A 256 12.46 -18.32 -19.69
N PRO A 257 11.78 -18.78 -18.63
CA PRO A 257 10.91 -17.90 -17.87
C PRO A 257 11.67 -16.60 -17.48
N VAL A 258 11.01 -15.46 -17.65
CA VAL A 258 11.64 -14.14 -17.58
C VAL A 258 11.23 -13.45 -16.28
N ALA A 259 12.20 -13.11 -15.44
CA ALA A 259 12.00 -12.10 -14.40
C ALA A 259 11.90 -10.72 -15.07
N PHE A 260 10.75 -10.07 -14.98
CA PHE A 260 10.51 -8.76 -15.54
C PHE A 260 10.54 -7.69 -14.45
N VAL A 261 11.43 -6.71 -14.63
CA VAL A 261 11.66 -5.66 -13.65
C VAL A 261 11.65 -4.31 -14.36
N ALA A 262 10.93 -3.34 -13.82
CA ALA A 262 10.89 -1.97 -14.33
C ALA A 262 11.41 -0.98 -13.29
N CYS A 263 12.21 0.00 -13.72
CA CYS A 263 12.77 1.01 -12.83
C CYS A 263 13.22 2.27 -13.57
N ASP A 264 13.41 3.37 -12.85
CA ASP A 264 14.15 4.52 -13.37
C ASP A 264 15.66 4.33 -13.16
N THR A 265 16.47 5.28 -13.65
CA THR A 265 17.93 5.25 -13.47
C THR A 265 18.34 5.16 -11.98
N HIS A 266 17.64 5.86 -11.07
CA HIS A 266 17.99 5.85 -9.65
C HIS A 266 17.76 4.47 -9.03
N TYR A 267 16.59 3.88 -9.25
CA TYR A 267 16.24 2.54 -8.78
C TYR A 267 17.08 1.46 -9.45
N PHE A 268 17.47 1.64 -10.70
CA PHE A 268 18.39 0.71 -11.36
C PHE A 268 19.73 0.62 -10.60
N MET A 269 20.37 1.79 -10.38
CA MET A 269 21.67 1.85 -9.69
C MET A 269 21.57 1.44 -8.22
N LYS A 270 20.46 1.79 -7.57
CA LYS A 270 20.27 1.51 -6.15
C LYS A 270 19.82 0.07 -5.89
N HIS A 271 19.06 -0.54 -6.78
CA HIS A 271 18.32 -1.77 -6.48
C HIS A 271 18.44 -2.83 -7.59
N ALA A 272 18.05 -2.53 -8.83
CA ALA A 272 17.91 -3.55 -9.88
C ALA A 272 19.22 -4.29 -10.20
N ARG A 273 20.39 -3.63 -10.09
CA ARG A 273 21.70 -4.30 -10.26
C ARG A 273 21.96 -5.38 -9.20
N TYR A 274 21.49 -5.18 -7.97
CA TYR A 274 21.58 -6.17 -6.89
C TYR A 274 20.58 -7.30 -7.10
N LEU A 275 19.38 -6.99 -7.61
CA LEU A 275 18.42 -7.99 -8.04
C LEU A 275 19.04 -8.93 -9.08
N ALA A 276 19.68 -8.40 -10.13
CA ALA A 276 20.36 -9.20 -11.15
C ALA A 276 21.43 -10.14 -10.54
N CYS A 277 22.23 -9.63 -9.61
CA CYS A 277 23.23 -10.41 -8.89
C CYS A 277 22.62 -11.52 -8.03
N SER A 278 21.52 -11.23 -7.33
CA SER A 278 20.80 -12.20 -6.50
C SER A 278 20.13 -13.29 -7.35
N LEU A 279 19.55 -12.91 -8.49
CA LEU A 279 18.94 -13.80 -9.46
C LEU A 279 19.98 -14.73 -10.07
N HIS A 280 21.15 -14.22 -10.46
CA HIS A 280 22.25 -15.07 -10.93
C HIS A 280 22.73 -16.02 -9.81
N ALA A 281 22.86 -15.53 -8.58
CA ALA A 281 23.37 -16.34 -7.46
C ALA A 281 22.48 -17.56 -7.14
N THR A 282 21.17 -17.47 -7.39
CA THR A 282 20.17 -18.47 -7.00
C THR A 282 19.56 -19.22 -8.19
N ASN A 283 19.50 -18.58 -9.36
CA ASN A 283 18.66 -19.00 -10.48
C ASN A 283 19.33 -18.87 -11.87
N ALA A 284 20.65 -18.74 -11.94
CA ALA A 284 21.38 -18.79 -13.21
C ALA A 284 21.05 -20.07 -14.00
N GLY A 285 20.79 -19.93 -15.29
CA GLY A 285 20.38 -21.03 -16.17
C GLY A 285 18.93 -21.50 -16.02
N LYS A 286 18.16 -20.95 -15.07
CA LYS A 286 16.72 -21.25 -14.87
C LYS A 286 15.83 -20.09 -15.29
N LEU A 287 16.24 -18.87 -14.95
CA LEU A 287 15.55 -17.64 -15.29
C LEU A 287 16.42 -16.77 -16.20
N ASP A 288 15.77 -16.05 -17.11
CA ASP A 288 16.36 -14.89 -17.79
C ASP A 288 15.81 -13.60 -17.15
N LEU A 289 16.51 -12.48 -17.33
CA LEU A 289 16.12 -11.17 -16.79
C LEU A 289 15.76 -10.22 -17.93
N HIS A 290 14.60 -9.58 -17.87
CA HIS A 290 14.29 -8.44 -18.73
C HIS A 290 14.12 -7.19 -17.88
N LEU A 291 14.94 -6.18 -18.17
CA LEU A 291 14.89 -4.88 -17.51
C LEU A 291 14.18 -3.88 -18.42
N HIS A 292 13.18 -3.20 -17.88
CA HIS A 292 12.60 -2.01 -18.49
C HIS A 292 13.10 -0.77 -17.74
N VAL A 293 13.83 0.11 -18.42
CA VAL A 293 14.40 1.32 -17.78
C VAL A 293 13.77 2.59 -18.34
N TYR A 294 13.15 3.37 -17.47
CA TYR A 294 12.61 4.69 -17.79
C TYR A 294 13.73 5.72 -17.87
N ALA A 295 13.82 6.44 -19.00
CA ALA A 295 14.80 7.50 -19.24
C ALA A 295 16.24 7.10 -18.79
N PRO A 296 16.83 6.03 -19.37
CA PRO A 296 18.13 5.53 -18.96
C PRO A 296 19.24 6.53 -19.27
N THR A 297 20.19 6.64 -18.35
CA THR A 297 21.43 7.42 -18.56
C THR A 297 22.55 6.55 -19.15
N PRO A 298 23.62 7.14 -19.74
CA PRO A 298 24.80 6.40 -20.17
C PRO A 298 25.40 5.47 -19.09
N GLN A 299 25.26 5.85 -17.82
CA GLN A 299 25.71 5.04 -16.69
C GLN A 299 24.96 3.70 -16.59
N VAL A 300 23.65 3.69 -16.87
CA VAL A 300 22.85 2.45 -16.88
C VAL A 300 23.37 1.47 -17.92
N PHE A 301 23.66 1.96 -19.13
CA PHE A 301 24.19 1.12 -20.21
C PHE A 301 25.57 0.54 -19.88
N ALA A 302 26.46 1.35 -19.29
CA ALA A 302 27.77 0.89 -18.84
C ALA A 302 27.66 -0.19 -17.76
N GLU A 303 26.83 0.02 -16.75
CA GLU A 303 26.58 -0.96 -15.69
C GLU A 303 25.97 -2.25 -16.25
N LEU A 304 25.02 -2.15 -17.17
CA LEU A 304 24.39 -3.31 -17.80
C LEU A 304 25.39 -4.14 -18.61
N ALA A 305 26.31 -3.48 -19.32
CA ALA A 305 27.39 -4.16 -20.02
C ALA A 305 28.29 -4.94 -19.04
N MET A 306 28.61 -4.35 -17.88
CA MET A 306 29.38 -5.04 -16.83
C MET A 306 28.59 -6.22 -16.24
N LEU A 307 27.30 -6.05 -15.94
CA LEU A 307 26.46 -7.13 -15.41
C LEU A 307 26.42 -8.32 -16.36
N ARG A 308 26.26 -8.10 -17.67
CA ARG A 308 26.27 -9.20 -18.65
C ARG A 308 27.60 -9.94 -18.72
N GLN A 309 28.71 -9.23 -18.55
CA GLN A 309 30.04 -9.84 -18.52
C GLN A 309 30.26 -10.64 -17.23
N ASN A 310 29.78 -10.12 -16.10
CA ASN A 310 30.03 -10.68 -14.77
C ASN A 310 29.03 -11.76 -14.34
N LEU A 311 27.90 -11.91 -15.03
CA LEU A 311 26.83 -12.85 -14.69
C LEU A 311 26.62 -13.91 -15.80
N PRO A 312 27.62 -14.76 -16.08
CA PRO A 312 27.51 -15.77 -17.13
C PRO A 312 26.37 -16.76 -16.84
N GLY A 313 25.59 -17.09 -17.86
CA GLY A 313 24.43 -17.99 -17.71
C GLY A 313 23.14 -17.30 -17.27
N LEU A 314 23.16 -15.99 -17.01
CA LEU A 314 21.97 -15.15 -16.92
C LEU A 314 21.84 -14.28 -18.18
N ALA A 315 20.86 -14.56 -19.04
CA ALA A 315 20.58 -13.66 -20.16
C ALA A 315 19.87 -12.41 -19.64
N ILE A 316 20.33 -11.22 -20.06
CA ILE A 316 19.75 -9.94 -19.63
C ILE A 316 19.29 -9.16 -20.85
N GLY A 317 17.99 -9.01 -21.00
CA GLY A 317 17.35 -8.17 -22.00
C GLY A 317 17.09 -6.76 -21.48
N LEU A 318 16.96 -5.80 -22.40
CA LEU A 318 16.69 -4.41 -22.09
C LEU A 318 15.59 -3.86 -23.00
N SER A 319 14.61 -3.21 -22.40
CA SER A 319 13.77 -2.24 -23.07
C SER A 319 13.83 -0.89 -22.37
N ILE A 320 13.57 0.17 -23.12
CA ILE A 320 13.65 1.54 -22.63
C ILE A 320 12.40 2.32 -23.04
N GLU A 321 12.18 3.43 -22.37
CA GLU A 321 11.18 4.42 -22.73
C GLU A 321 11.85 5.81 -22.73
N GLN A 322 11.83 6.48 -23.88
CA GLN A 322 12.41 7.80 -24.10
C GLN A 322 11.29 8.83 -24.33
N GLY A 323 11.31 9.95 -23.61
CA GLY A 323 10.34 11.03 -23.81
C GLY A 323 9.88 11.68 -22.51
N PRO A 324 9.05 12.74 -22.60
CA PRO A 324 8.51 13.42 -21.43
C PRO A 324 7.52 12.49 -20.72
N MET A 325 7.98 11.87 -19.64
CA MET A 325 7.12 11.19 -18.67
C MET A 325 6.16 12.22 -18.05
N PRO A 326 4.93 11.85 -17.65
CA PRO A 326 4.06 12.74 -16.88
C PRO A 326 4.76 13.27 -15.63
N ALA A 327 5.25 14.51 -15.70
CA ALA A 327 6.15 15.09 -14.71
C ALA A 327 5.50 15.28 -13.32
N TYR A 328 4.17 15.28 -13.25
CA TYR A 328 3.42 15.60 -12.04
C TYR A 328 3.53 14.51 -10.95
N ARG A 329 3.81 13.24 -11.29
CA ARG A 329 3.97 12.12 -10.33
C ARG A 329 4.86 10.99 -10.90
N PRO A 330 6.17 11.20 -11.08
CA PRO A 330 7.04 10.24 -11.76
C PRO A 330 7.06 8.87 -11.06
N ALA A 331 7.10 8.83 -9.72
CA ALA A 331 7.11 7.58 -8.97
C ALA A 331 5.82 6.77 -9.18
N SER A 332 4.64 7.40 -9.12
CA SER A 332 3.36 6.72 -9.41
C SER A 332 3.32 6.24 -10.85
N TYR A 333 3.84 7.02 -11.80
CA TYR A 333 3.88 6.62 -13.20
C TYR A 333 4.76 5.37 -13.38
N PHE A 334 5.99 5.37 -12.87
CA PHE A 334 6.92 4.23 -13.01
C PHE A 334 6.38 2.96 -12.34
N ALA A 335 5.85 3.08 -11.12
CA ALA A 335 5.24 1.96 -10.40
C ALA A 335 4.03 1.37 -11.15
N THR A 336 3.26 2.24 -11.82
CA THR A 336 2.01 1.84 -12.47
C THR A 336 2.22 1.31 -13.89
N VAL A 337 2.91 2.06 -14.74
CA VAL A 337 3.04 1.76 -16.17
C VAL A 337 3.82 0.46 -16.43
N ARG A 338 4.59 -0.04 -15.46
CA ARG A 338 5.28 -1.33 -15.58
C ARG A 338 4.35 -2.49 -15.95
N PHE A 339 3.08 -2.49 -15.53
CA PHE A 339 2.12 -3.54 -15.90
C PHE A 339 1.69 -3.45 -17.37
N LEU A 340 1.57 -2.23 -17.91
CA LEU A 340 1.42 -2.03 -19.35
C LEU A 340 2.65 -2.53 -20.11
N ARG A 341 3.86 -2.23 -19.60
CA ARG A 341 5.10 -2.69 -20.25
C ARG A 341 5.26 -4.20 -20.17
N ALA A 342 4.88 -4.81 -19.05
CA ALA A 342 4.81 -6.26 -18.90
C ALA A 342 3.85 -6.89 -19.93
N TYR A 343 2.68 -6.30 -20.17
CA TYR A 343 1.77 -6.74 -21.24
C TYR A 343 2.46 -6.72 -22.62
N GLN A 344 3.17 -5.64 -22.94
CA GLN A 344 3.89 -5.53 -24.23
C GLN A 344 5.03 -6.55 -24.33
N VAL A 345 5.77 -6.79 -23.24
CA VAL A 345 6.87 -7.75 -23.18
C VAL A 345 6.38 -9.20 -23.26
N LEU A 346 5.28 -9.53 -22.57
CA LEU A 346 4.64 -10.85 -22.65
C LEU A 346 4.26 -11.19 -24.10
N ARG A 347 3.69 -10.22 -24.83
CA ARG A 347 3.33 -10.38 -26.25
C ARG A 347 4.52 -10.49 -27.17
N HIS A 348 5.63 -9.81 -26.84
CA HIS A 348 6.86 -9.84 -27.63
C HIS A 348 7.57 -11.19 -27.52
N TYR A 349 7.85 -11.66 -26.30
CA TYR A 349 8.61 -12.91 -26.10
C TYR A 349 7.74 -14.17 -26.13
N ARG A 350 6.45 -14.06 -25.81
CA ARG A 350 5.52 -15.20 -25.66
C ARG A 350 6.09 -16.30 -24.76
N CYS A 351 6.70 -15.89 -23.66
CA CYS A 351 7.26 -16.75 -22.63
C CYS A 351 6.57 -16.50 -21.28
N GLU A 352 6.90 -17.31 -20.28
CA GLU A 352 6.47 -17.05 -18.91
C GLU A 352 7.14 -15.77 -18.37
N LEU A 353 6.38 -14.97 -17.62
CA LEU A 353 6.81 -13.69 -17.09
C LEU A 353 6.56 -13.65 -15.58
N CYS A 354 7.60 -13.41 -14.78
CA CYS A 354 7.53 -13.15 -13.35
C CYS A 354 7.81 -11.66 -13.12
N LEU A 355 6.76 -10.86 -12.92
CA LEU A 355 6.86 -9.42 -12.65
C LEU A 355 7.31 -9.22 -11.20
N MET A 356 8.34 -8.40 -10.99
CA MET A 356 8.90 -8.13 -9.67
C MET A 356 9.23 -6.65 -9.48
N ASP A 357 9.19 -6.17 -8.24
CA ASP A 357 9.76 -4.88 -7.87
C ASP A 357 11.29 -4.88 -8.03
N ALA A 358 11.84 -3.72 -8.39
CA ALA A 358 13.28 -3.58 -8.65
C ALA A 358 14.15 -3.73 -7.39
N ASP A 359 13.56 -3.60 -6.20
CA ASP A 359 14.21 -3.80 -4.91
C ASP A 359 13.97 -5.19 -4.30
N ALA A 360 13.47 -6.13 -5.09
CA ALA A 360 13.51 -7.53 -4.74
C ALA A 360 14.94 -8.10 -4.80
N LEU A 361 15.24 -9.04 -3.92
CA LEU A 361 16.40 -9.91 -4.00
C LEU A 361 15.91 -11.36 -4.04
N PHE A 362 16.29 -12.09 -5.09
CA PHE A 362 16.00 -13.52 -5.19
C PHE A 362 16.82 -14.28 -4.14
N ASN A 363 16.13 -15.09 -3.36
CA ASN A 363 16.70 -15.93 -2.32
C ASN A 363 16.33 -17.41 -2.54
N GLY A 364 15.10 -17.69 -2.98
CA GLY A 364 14.62 -19.04 -3.25
C GLY A 364 14.94 -19.57 -4.66
N ASP A 365 14.80 -20.88 -4.80
CA ASP A 365 14.96 -21.62 -6.05
C ASP A 365 13.68 -21.55 -6.91
N TRP A 366 13.81 -21.04 -8.14
CA TRP A 366 12.71 -20.91 -9.09
C TRP A 366 12.02 -22.23 -9.40
N ASP A 367 12.76 -23.32 -9.56
CA ASP A 367 12.15 -24.61 -9.91
C ASP A 367 11.33 -25.18 -8.75
N VAL A 368 11.75 -24.88 -7.50
CA VAL A 368 10.98 -25.24 -6.30
C VAL A 368 9.67 -24.46 -6.28
N PHE A 369 9.73 -23.14 -6.51
CA PHE A 369 8.53 -22.31 -6.62
C PHE A 369 7.62 -22.78 -7.75
N ALA A 370 8.14 -22.95 -8.97
CA ALA A 370 7.37 -23.35 -10.14
C ALA A 370 6.68 -24.71 -9.97
N ARG A 371 7.35 -25.68 -9.31
CA ARG A 371 6.75 -26.99 -8.98
C ARG A 371 5.69 -26.93 -7.88
N SER A 372 5.71 -25.90 -7.03
CA SER A 372 4.67 -25.71 -6.00
C SER A 372 3.36 -25.20 -6.59
N LEU A 373 3.40 -24.61 -7.79
CA LEU A 373 2.22 -24.13 -8.49
C LEU A 373 1.45 -25.30 -9.13
N PRO A 374 0.12 -25.24 -9.15
CA PRO A 374 -0.69 -26.18 -9.91
C PRO A 374 -0.36 -26.17 -11.41
N ALA A 375 -0.47 -27.33 -12.06
CA ALA A 375 -0.07 -27.48 -13.46
C ALA A 375 -0.85 -26.55 -14.41
N ASP A 376 -2.10 -26.25 -14.07
CA ASP A 376 -3.01 -25.38 -14.81
C ASP A 376 -2.87 -23.88 -14.46
N ALA A 377 -1.92 -23.50 -13.59
CA ALA A 377 -1.73 -22.11 -13.19
C ALA A 377 -1.27 -21.20 -14.33
N GLU A 378 -2.19 -20.57 -15.05
CA GLU A 378 -1.86 -19.63 -16.14
C GLU A 378 -1.52 -18.23 -15.62
N LEU A 379 -2.12 -17.84 -14.51
CA LEU A 379 -1.92 -16.57 -13.82
C LEU A 379 -1.77 -16.82 -12.32
N VAL A 380 -0.75 -16.24 -11.71
CA VAL A 380 -0.54 -16.29 -10.25
C VAL A 380 -0.41 -14.87 -9.72
N LEU A 381 -1.22 -14.53 -8.72
CA LEU A 381 -1.24 -13.22 -8.07
C LEU A 381 -0.88 -13.36 -6.60
N ALA A 382 -0.03 -12.47 -6.09
CA ALA A 382 0.23 -12.35 -4.67
C ALA A 382 -0.92 -11.61 -3.99
N ARG A 383 -1.53 -12.21 -2.97
CA ARG A 383 -2.72 -11.71 -2.30
C ARG A 383 -2.46 -11.51 -0.80
N SER A 384 -3.01 -10.42 -0.26
CA SER A 384 -3.06 -10.14 1.16
C SER A 384 -4.52 -10.04 1.62
N GLU A 385 -4.90 -10.90 2.57
CA GLU A 385 -6.21 -10.78 3.23
C GLU A 385 -6.21 -9.69 4.32
N ALA A 386 -5.04 -9.27 4.78
CA ALA A 386 -4.86 -8.21 5.80
C ALA A 386 -4.60 -6.83 5.16
N SER A 387 -5.28 -6.53 4.05
CA SER A 387 -5.13 -5.29 3.29
C SER A 387 -6.48 -4.76 2.82
N PRO A 388 -6.65 -3.43 2.64
CA PRO A 388 -7.81 -2.87 1.98
C PRO A 388 -7.99 -3.42 0.56
N PHE A 389 -9.21 -3.32 0.04
CA PHE A 389 -9.56 -3.79 -1.31
C PHE A 389 -8.56 -3.33 -2.39
N TRP A 390 -8.13 -2.07 -2.37
CA TRP A 390 -7.22 -1.51 -3.37
C TRP A 390 -5.80 -2.08 -3.32
N GLU A 391 -5.44 -2.86 -2.29
CA GLU A 391 -4.13 -3.51 -2.14
C GLU A 391 -4.22 -5.01 -1.94
N ARG A 392 -5.42 -5.57 -2.08
CA ARG A 392 -5.68 -7.00 -1.90
C ARG A 392 -4.78 -7.83 -2.80
N ILE A 393 -4.57 -7.40 -4.04
CA ILE A 393 -3.49 -7.93 -4.89
C ILE A 393 -2.27 -7.05 -4.73
N VAL A 394 -1.19 -7.64 -4.23
CA VAL A 394 0.08 -6.98 -3.97
C VAL A 394 0.83 -6.83 -5.30
N ALA A 395 1.09 -5.59 -5.72
CA ALA A 395 1.72 -5.31 -7.00
C ALA A 395 3.20 -5.76 -7.09
N GLY A 396 3.82 -6.09 -5.95
CA GLY A 396 5.21 -6.54 -5.92
C GLY A 396 5.46 -7.85 -6.66
N PHE A 397 4.45 -8.68 -6.91
CA PHE A 397 4.57 -9.97 -7.60
C PHE A 397 3.36 -10.28 -8.48
N ALA A 398 3.63 -10.71 -9.70
CA ALA A 398 2.67 -11.45 -10.53
C ALA A 398 3.43 -12.43 -11.43
N TYR A 399 2.85 -13.59 -11.70
CA TYR A 399 3.38 -14.54 -12.66
C TYR A 399 2.35 -14.86 -13.73
N CYS A 400 2.76 -14.76 -14.99
CA CYS A 400 1.91 -14.87 -16.17
C CYS A 400 2.52 -15.88 -17.15
N ARG A 401 1.77 -16.90 -17.52
CA ARG A 401 2.10 -17.74 -18.68
C ARG A 401 1.67 -17.04 -19.98
N PRO A 402 2.25 -17.38 -21.14
CA PRO A 402 1.89 -16.76 -22.42
C PRO A 402 0.57 -17.34 -22.98
N THR A 403 -0.50 -17.24 -22.20
CA THR A 403 -1.82 -17.76 -22.54
C THR A 403 -2.81 -16.63 -22.82
N PRO A 404 -3.90 -16.92 -23.56
CA PRO A 404 -4.96 -15.94 -23.78
C PRO A 404 -5.55 -15.38 -22.48
N LEU A 405 -5.60 -16.15 -21.39
CA LEU A 405 -6.12 -15.68 -20.11
C LEU A 405 -5.21 -14.62 -19.49
N ALA A 406 -3.92 -14.92 -19.33
CA ALA A 406 -2.97 -14.00 -18.72
C ALA A 406 -2.78 -12.73 -19.58
N GLU A 407 -2.77 -12.88 -20.91
CA GLU A 407 -2.71 -11.74 -21.84
C GLU A 407 -3.95 -10.83 -21.69
N ARG A 408 -5.16 -11.41 -21.61
CA ARG A 408 -6.39 -10.63 -21.39
C ARG A 408 -6.39 -9.93 -20.03
N PHE A 409 -5.94 -10.61 -18.96
CA PHE A 409 -5.86 -10.02 -17.64
C PHE A 409 -4.92 -8.81 -17.62
N LEU A 410 -3.68 -8.97 -18.12
CA LEU A 410 -2.73 -7.86 -18.21
C LEU A 410 -3.22 -6.75 -19.14
N ALA A 411 -3.95 -7.07 -20.22
CA ALA A 411 -4.55 -6.07 -21.09
C ALA A 411 -5.63 -5.24 -20.36
N ARG A 412 -6.47 -5.86 -19.52
CA ARG A 412 -7.47 -5.17 -18.70
C ARG A 412 -6.81 -4.24 -17.66
N VAL A 413 -5.78 -4.74 -16.98
CA VAL A 413 -4.98 -3.95 -16.03
C VAL A 413 -4.32 -2.76 -16.75
N ALA A 414 -3.67 -3.00 -17.89
CA ALA A 414 -3.07 -1.96 -18.70
C ALA A 414 -4.09 -0.92 -19.16
N HIS A 415 -5.28 -1.36 -19.58
CA HIS A 415 -6.36 -0.47 -20.02
C HIS A 415 -6.83 0.46 -18.90
N PHE A 416 -7.07 -0.08 -17.71
CA PHE A 416 -7.44 0.70 -16.53
C PHE A 416 -6.40 1.79 -16.21
N ILE A 417 -5.13 1.41 -16.28
CA ILE A 417 -3.99 2.31 -16.01
C ILE A 417 -3.95 3.45 -17.03
N VAL A 418 -3.91 3.14 -18.33
CA VAL A 418 -3.75 4.17 -19.37
C VAL A 418 -4.98 5.07 -19.47
N HIS A 419 -6.17 4.53 -19.22
CA HIS A 419 -7.40 5.31 -19.16
C HIS A 419 -7.34 6.37 -18.05
N ASN A 420 -6.92 5.97 -16.84
CA ASN A 420 -6.79 6.91 -15.72
C ASN A 420 -5.65 7.92 -15.91
N ILE A 421 -4.55 7.54 -16.56
CA ILE A 421 -3.49 8.48 -16.94
C ILE A 421 -4.03 9.52 -17.93
N ALA A 422 -4.77 9.09 -18.97
CA ALA A 422 -5.34 9.98 -19.98
C ALA A 422 -6.34 10.99 -19.38
N GLN A 423 -7.01 10.63 -18.28
CA GLN A 423 -7.91 11.52 -17.52
C GLN A 423 -7.21 12.36 -16.45
N ASN A 424 -5.88 12.31 -16.34
CA ASN A 424 -5.10 12.96 -15.27
C ASN A 424 -5.54 12.54 -13.85
N LYS A 425 -5.94 11.27 -13.69
CA LYS A 425 -6.41 10.65 -12.44
C LYS A 425 -5.36 9.77 -11.76
N LEU A 426 -4.11 9.78 -12.22
CA LEU A 426 -3.04 8.96 -11.66
C LEU A 426 -2.79 9.32 -10.18
N VAL A 427 -3.03 8.36 -9.28
CA VAL A 427 -2.76 8.45 -7.84
C VAL A 427 -1.81 7.35 -7.40
N TRP A 428 -1.23 7.49 -6.20
CA TRP A 428 -0.57 6.36 -5.54
C TRP A 428 -1.57 5.21 -5.35
N PHE A 429 -1.11 3.96 -5.50
CA PHE A 429 -1.92 2.72 -5.58
C PHE A 429 -2.68 2.45 -6.90
N THR A 430 -2.50 3.25 -7.96
CA THR A 430 -3.24 3.01 -9.23
C THR A 430 -3.03 1.59 -9.78
N ASP A 431 -1.82 1.05 -9.69
CA ASP A 431 -1.52 -0.35 -10.08
C ASP A 431 -2.21 -1.37 -9.19
N GLN A 432 -2.12 -1.21 -7.88
CA GLN A 432 -2.75 -2.15 -6.94
C GLN A 432 -4.28 -2.11 -7.06
N VAL A 433 -4.89 -0.93 -7.31
CA VAL A 433 -6.31 -0.80 -7.64
C VAL A 433 -6.63 -1.56 -8.93
N ALA A 434 -5.85 -1.34 -9.99
CA ALA A 434 -6.05 -1.98 -11.29
C ALA A 434 -6.00 -3.51 -11.16
N LEU A 435 -4.99 -4.06 -10.48
CA LEU A 435 -4.87 -5.49 -10.22
C LEU A 435 -6.04 -6.02 -9.40
N SER A 436 -6.39 -5.33 -8.32
CA SER A 436 -7.41 -5.80 -7.37
C SER A 436 -8.81 -5.77 -7.96
N VAL A 437 -9.14 -4.78 -8.79
CA VAL A 437 -10.45 -4.70 -9.46
C VAL A 437 -10.55 -5.66 -10.64
N CYS A 438 -9.47 -5.83 -11.43
CA CYS A 438 -9.47 -6.82 -12.50
C CYS A 438 -9.58 -8.24 -11.93
N ASP A 439 -8.88 -8.55 -10.83
CA ASP A 439 -9.03 -9.82 -10.12
C ASP A 439 -10.46 -10.03 -9.59
N ASP A 440 -11.06 -8.99 -9.00
CA ASP A 440 -12.45 -9.06 -8.52
C ASP A 440 -13.44 -9.37 -9.63
N GLN A 441 -13.28 -8.76 -10.80
CA GLN A 441 -14.12 -9.03 -11.97
C GLN A 441 -13.94 -10.47 -12.46
N GLU A 442 -12.71 -10.98 -12.56
CA GLU A 442 -12.47 -12.38 -12.90
C GLU A 442 -13.11 -13.33 -11.87
N MET A 443 -13.04 -13.01 -10.58
CA MET A 443 -13.70 -13.80 -9.53
C MET A 443 -15.23 -13.77 -9.64
N ARG A 444 -15.85 -12.63 -10.00
CA ARG A 444 -17.31 -12.54 -10.18
C ARG A 444 -17.77 -13.28 -11.43
N ASP A 445 -17.03 -13.15 -12.52
CA ASP A 445 -17.36 -13.75 -13.81
C ASP A 445 -17.12 -15.27 -13.79
N ASN A 446 -16.05 -15.72 -13.11
CA ASN A 446 -15.68 -17.13 -13.02
C ASN A 446 -15.04 -17.49 -11.66
N PRO A 447 -15.85 -17.66 -10.58
CA PRO A 447 -15.35 -17.89 -9.23
C PRO A 447 -14.47 -19.14 -9.05
N ALA A 448 -14.68 -20.15 -9.91
CA ALA A 448 -14.00 -21.43 -9.84
C ALA A 448 -12.90 -21.58 -10.90
N ASN A 449 -12.43 -20.48 -11.51
CA ASN A 449 -11.41 -20.54 -12.56
C ASN A 449 -10.10 -21.16 -12.01
N PRO A 450 -9.78 -22.42 -12.33
CA PRO A 450 -8.62 -23.08 -11.75
C PRO A 450 -7.32 -22.57 -12.36
N SER A 451 -7.38 -21.77 -13.44
CA SER A 451 -6.19 -21.21 -14.09
C SER A 451 -5.66 -19.93 -13.42
N ILE A 452 -6.42 -19.32 -12.49
CA ILE A 452 -5.97 -18.13 -11.73
C ILE A 452 -5.73 -18.53 -10.27
N HIS A 453 -4.47 -18.57 -9.88
CA HIS A 453 -4.06 -18.89 -8.50
C HIS A 453 -3.73 -17.63 -7.72
N ARG A 454 -4.22 -17.58 -6.49
CA ARG A 454 -3.96 -16.48 -5.55
C ARG A 454 -3.18 -17.08 -4.40
N ILE A 455 -1.92 -16.70 -4.29
CA ILE A 455 -1.03 -17.18 -3.24
C ILE A 455 -0.90 -16.12 -2.16
N ASP A 456 -0.66 -16.54 -0.92
CA ASP A 456 -0.30 -15.62 0.15
C ASP A 456 0.96 -14.85 -0.26
N TYR A 457 0.90 -13.52 -0.24
CA TYR A 457 2.02 -12.69 -0.67
C TYR A 457 3.32 -13.04 0.06
N ARG A 458 3.26 -13.52 1.31
CA ARG A 458 4.42 -13.88 2.13
C ARG A 458 5.24 -15.03 1.56
N THR A 459 4.67 -15.86 0.69
CA THR A 459 5.42 -16.97 0.05
C THR A 459 6.37 -16.47 -1.03
N VAL A 460 6.13 -15.28 -1.56
CA VAL A 460 6.90 -14.71 -2.68
C VAL A 460 7.55 -13.37 -2.37
N ILE A 461 6.92 -12.57 -1.51
CA ILE A 461 7.38 -11.25 -1.06
C ILE A 461 7.56 -11.30 0.45
N ASP A 462 8.82 -11.40 0.86
CA ASP A 462 9.16 -11.49 2.27
C ASP A 462 9.83 -10.22 2.78
N LEU A 463 9.17 -9.58 3.74
CA LEU A 463 9.61 -8.37 4.42
C LEU A 463 10.35 -8.70 5.73
N GLN A 464 10.27 -9.94 6.19
CA GLN A 464 10.97 -10.46 7.37
C GLN A 464 12.28 -11.19 7.00
N HIS A 465 12.57 -11.31 5.70
CA HIS A 465 13.83 -11.85 5.18
C HIS A 465 14.16 -13.26 5.68
N THR A 466 13.12 -14.10 5.75
CA THR A 466 13.24 -15.51 6.10
C THR A 466 13.95 -16.31 5.01
N PRO A 467 14.73 -17.35 5.36
CA PRO A 467 15.50 -18.12 4.37
C PRO A 467 14.68 -18.88 3.32
N ASP A 468 13.40 -19.14 3.57
CA ASP A 468 12.58 -20.03 2.72
C ASP A 468 11.75 -19.28 1.66
N SER A 469 11.77 -17.94 1.68
CA SER A 469 11.01 -17.14 0.72
C SER A 469 11.69 -17.04 -0.65
N LEU A 470 10.87 -16.92 -1.71
CA LEU A 470 11.37 -16.73 -3.07
C LEU A 470 12.17 -15.44 -3.20
N CYS A 471 11.59 -14.31 -2.76
CA CYS A 471 12.22 -13.00 -2.82
C CYS A 471 12.12 -12.24 -1.50
N TRP A 472 13.22 -11.57 -1.15
CA TRP A 472 13.32 -10.60 -0.08
C TRP A 472 13.03 -9.20 -0.61
N MET A 473 12.21 -8.42 0.09
CA MET A 473 11.85 -7.05 -0.30
C MET A 473 11.91 -6.10 0.89
N VAL A 474 11.95 -4.79 0.62
CA VAL A 474 11.91 -3.75 1.64
C VAL A 474 10.65 -2.91 1.51
N THR A 475 10.06 -2.51 2.63
CA THR A 475 8.87 -1.63 2.64
C THR A 475 9.25 -0.19 2.30
N THR A 476 8.37 0.78 2.61
CA THR A 476 8.67 2.22 2.57
C THR A 476 9.94 2.59 3.35
N LYS A 477 10.32 1.82 4.38
CA LYS A 477 11.58 1.97 5.08
C LYS A 477 12.69 1.20 4.36
N LYS A 478 13.46 1.92 3.54
CA LYS A 478 14.57 1.37 2.71
C LYS A 478 15.92 1.31 3.44
N THR A 479 15.96 1.50 4.76
CA THR A 479 17.19 1.51 5.58
C THR A 479 16.97 0.88 6.94
N GLY A 480 18.04 0.31 7.51
CA GLY A 480 17.99 -0.28 8.85
C GLY A 480 17.34 -1.65 8.86
N ASN A 481 17.40 -2.36 7.74
CA ASN A 481 17.06 -3.77 7.68
C ASN A 481 18.36 -4.56 7.50
N ALA A 482 18.91 -5.02 8.63
CA ALA A 482 20.25 -5.58 8.69
C ALA A 482 20.43 -6.77 7.74
N ASP A 483 19.45 -7.67 7.65
CA ASP A 483 19.56 -8.89 6.83
C ASP A 483 19.55 -8.56 5.33
N TYR A 484 18.66 -7.67 4.90
CA TYR A 484 18.59 -7.20 3.52
C TYR A 484 19.84 -6.38 3.13
N ASP A 485 20.26 -5.45 3.98
CA ASP A 485 21.44 -4.61 3.75
C ASP A 485 22.73 -5.46 3.71
N ASP A 486 22.84 -6.46 4.58
CA ASP A 486 23.94 -7.42 4.59
C ASP A 486 23.93 -8.31 3.34
N ALA A 487 22.76 -8.78 2.90
CA ALA A 487 22.63 -9.53 1.65
C ALA A 487 23.13 -8.72 0.44
N ARG A 488 22.74 -7.44 0.36
CA ARG A 488 23.25 -6.54 -0.68
C ARG A 488 24.76 -6.34 -0.59
N ALA A 489 25.29 -6.13 0.60
CA ALA A 489 26.73 -5.99 0.80
C ALA A 489 27.50 -7.26 0.42
N ARG A 490 26.95 -8.45 0.69
CA ARG A 490 27.51 -9.74 0.25
C ARG A 490 27.52 -9.86 -1.27
N LEU A 491 26.42 -9.50 -1.94
CA LEU A 491 26.33 -9.49 -3.41
C LEU A 491 27.32 -8.51 -4.03
N ALA A 492 27.44 -7.29 -3.48
CA ALA A 492 28.41 -6.29 -3.91
C ALA A 492 29.84 -6.82 -3.88
N ARG A 493 30.24 -7.46 -2.78
CA ARG A 493 31.56 -8.09 -2.65
C ARG A 493 31.75 -9.26 -3.61
N ARG A 494 30.75 -10.12 -3.79
CA ARG A 494 30.83 -11.31 -4.65
C ARG A 494 31.01 -10.96 -6.13
N TYR A 495 30.30 -9.94 -6.61
CA TYR A 495 30.27 -9.57 -8.02
C TYR A 495 31.07 -8.30 -8.35
N THR A 496 31.80 -7.77 -7.36
CA THR A 496 32.63 -6.56 -7.48
C THR A 496 31.85 -5.36 -8.04
N ILE A 497 30.59 -5.21 -7.62
CA ILE A 497 29.77 -4.03 -7.95
C ILE A 497 29.91 -3.01 -6.80
N GLY A 498 30.36 -1.80 -7.12
CA GLY A 498 30.52 -0.67 -6.20
C GLY A 498 29.83 0.56 -6.77
#